data_AF-W4S547-F1
#
_entry.id   AF-W4S547-F1
#
_cell.length_a   1.000
_cell.length_b   1.000
_cell.length_c   1.000
_cell.angle_alpha   90.00
_cell.angle_beta   90.00
_cell.angle_gamma   90.00
#
_symmetry.space_group_name_H-M   'P 1'
#
loop_
_entity.id
_entity.type
_entity.pdbx_description
1 polymer ?
#
loop_
_entity_poly.entity_id
_entity_poly.type
_entity_poly.pdbx_seq_one_letter_code
_entity_poly.pdbx_strand_id
1 'polypeptide(L)'
;MEIDMPRTILRILACALFLYGGVSAPAIAAFGVTRSGDRVVVDTGAELVFAVNAGNGDIVSMRYRDNELQTTESKGSQIASGLGSASVEARVVGATIVVSAKAGDLTQYYIARKGRNAIYMATYAPTLLPIGELRFVTRLNVAKLPDAQQEPDSNVGSPVEGEDVFLLPDGRTSSKFYSARRMMDDQVHGVSGSGVAVFMLMGNRERSSGGPFFKDIATQKTRVTHELYNYMYSDHTQTEAFRGGLHGVYGLLFTDGGTPSSAQLDTAFVDATLGLTGYLASDGRGALSGRVSGVLSGQPAVIGLRNDQAEYWATANGSGDYQIAGVRPGRYRMTLYQNELEVAQRDVEIHANATAQAALQAVVLPGTLKWQIGTADGTPAGFRHADLLPRAHPSDKRMSWTPVTYSVGSSSAGSFPAVQWRGINTSTRIDFTLGSSEVRGYRLRIFVPLTQVGARPQIS
;
A
#
# COMPACT_ATOMS: atom_id res chain seq x y z
N MET A 1 73.20 27.43 68.73
CA MET A 1 73.66 26.77 67.50
C MET A 1 72.42 26.67 66.62
N GLU A 2 72.04 27.76 65.94
CA GLU A 2 72.45 28.07 64.56
C GLU A 2 71.95 26.98 63.58
N ILE A 3 71.19 27.21 62.50
CA ILE A 3 70.63 28.35 61.75
C ILE A 3 69.47 27.72 60.93
N ASP A 4 68.36 28.42 60.68
CA ASP A 4 67.96 28.87 59.33
C ASP A 4 66.49 29.33 59.23
N MET A 5 66.33 30.47 58.56
CA MET A 5 65.12 31.08 58.01
C MET A 5 65.59 31.44 56.58
N PRO A 6 64.79 31.38 55.47
CA PRO A 6 63.51 32.07 55.47
C PRO A 6 62.42 31.77 54.38
N ARG A 7 61.25 32.41 54.62
CA ARG A 7 60.41 33.20 53.68
C ARG A 7 59.42 32.54 52.68
N THR A 8 58.13 32.70 53.06
CA THR A 8 57.03 33.43 52.35
C THR A 8 56.33 32.81 51.13
N ILE A 9 54.97 32.78 51.14
CA ILE A 9 54.01 33.49 50.23
C ILE A 9 52.61 32.82 50.13
N LEU A 10 51.55 33.66 50.21
CA LEU A 10 50.13 33.57 49.73
C LEU A 10 49.22 32.41 50.18
N ARG A 11 48.13 32.63 50.94
CA ARG A 11 46.79 33.15 50.53
C ARG A 11 46.18 32.49 49.29
N ILE A 12 45.08 31.75 49.46
CA ILE A 12 43.79 31.91 48.71
C ILE A 12 42.67 31.14 49.43
N LEU A 13 41.55 31.85 49.61
CA LEU A 13 40.25 31.43 50.12
C LEU A 13 39.50 30.65 49.02
N ALA A 14 38.82 29.56 49.35
CA ALA A 14 37.80 28.96 48.48
C ALA A 14 36.49 28.77 49.26
N CYS A 15 35.54 29.68 49.04
CA CYS A 15 34.14 29.53 49.44
C CYS A 15 33.46 28.52 48.50
N ALA A 16 33.00 27.40 49.05
CA ALA A 16 32.09 26.49 48.34
C ALA A 16 30.64 26.95 48.55
N LEU A 17 30.02 27.47 47.49
CA LEU A 17 28.59 27.76 47.43
C LEU A 17 27.87 26.49 46.96
N PHE A 18 27.03 25.90 47.82
CA PHE A 18 26.11 24.83 47.44
C PHE A 18 24.96 25.41 46.62
N LEU A 19 24.93 25.12 45.32
CA LEU A 19 23.75 25.29 44.46
C LEU A 19 23.00 23.96 44.37
N TYR A 20 22.03 23.79 45.26
CA TYR A 20 20.94 22.82 45.08
C TYR A 20 19.87 23.48 44.21
N GLY A 21 19.81 23.11 42.93
CA GLY A 21 18.86 23.67 41.96
C GLY A 21 18.35 22.60 41.01
N GLY A 22 17.19 22.01 41.37
CA GLY A 22 16.21 21.40 40.48
C GLY A 22 16.69 20.45 39.39
N VAL A 23 16.82 19.16 39.71
CA VAL A 23 16.71 18.11 38.70
C VAL A 23 15.25 18.07 38.25
N SER A 24 14.94 18.67 37.10
CA SER A 24 13.69 18.40 36.40
C SER A 24 13.66 16.91 36.08
N ALA A 25 12.85 16.14 36.81
CA ALA A 25 12.57 14.77 36.44
C ALA A 25 12.01 14.76 35.01
N PRO A 26 12.47 13.85 34.12
CA PRO A 26 11.83 13.71 32.82
C PRO A 26 10.34 13.42 33.06
N ALA A 27 9.47 14.25 32.51
CA ALA A 27 8.04 13.96 32.49
C ALA A 27 7.88 12.61 31.79
N ILE A 28 7.53 11.58 32.56
CA ILE A 28 7.20 10.27 32.01
C ILE A 28 5.97 10.50 31.12
N ALA A 29 6.11 10.33 29.80
CA ALA A 29 4.99 10.38 28.87
C ALA A 29 3.89 9.44 29.39
N ALA A 30 2.74 9.99 29.76
CA ALA A 30 1.71 9.25 30.44
C ALA A 30 0.78 8.63 29.40
N PHE A 31 0.96 7.34 29.13
CA PHE A 31 0.02 6.56 28.30
C PHE A 31 -1.42 6.81 28.77
N GLY A 32 -2.25 7.35 27.90
CA GLY A 32 -3.59 7.76 28.28
C GLY A 32 -4.35 8.48 27.19
N VAL A 33 -5.63 8.71 27.47
CA VAL A 33 -6.53 9.48 26.62
C VAL A 33 -7.22 10.55 27.45
N THR A 34 -7.24 11.77 26.94
CA THR A 34 -7.87 12.93 27.60
C THR A 34 -8.77 13.65 26.61
N ARG A 35 -9.93 14.10 27.07
CA ARG A 35 -10.78 15.00 26.28
C ARG A 35 -10.39 16.45 26.57
N SER A 36 -10.08 17.21 25.52
CA SER A 36 -9.69 18.62 25.61
C SER A 36 -10.46 19.42 24.58
N GLY A 37 -11.46 20.17 25.02
CA GLY A 37 -12.39 20.88 24.13
C GLY A 37 -13.09 19.91 23.17
N ASP A 38 -12.95 20.18 21.87
CA ASP A 38 -13.49 19.39 20.76
C ASP A 38 -12.56 18.25 20.33
N ARG A 39 -11.57 17.87 21.16
CA ARG A 39 -10.57 16.84 20.82
C ARG A 39 -10.52 15.70 21.82
N VAL A 40 -10.27 14.51 21.30
CA VAL A 40 -9.79 13.34 22.05
C VAL A 40 -8.28 13.25 21.78
N VAL A 41 -7.48 13.52 22.81
CA VAL A 41 -6.00 13.51 22.74
C VAL A 41 -5.50 12.19 23.29
N VAL A 42 -4.70 11.48 22.50
CA VAL A 42 -4.12 10.17 22.84
C VAL A 42 -2.61 10.31 22.94
N ASP A 43 -2.06 9.99 24.10
CA ASP A 43 -0.63 9.83 24.35
C ASP A 43 -0.30 8.33 24.32
N THR A 44 0.60 7.91 23.43
CA THR A 44 0.96 6.49 23.29
C THR A 44 1.87 5.98 24.42
N GLY A 45 2.26 6.83 25.38
CA GLY A 45 3.25 6.53 26.40
C GLY A 45 4.66 6.34 25.81
N ALA A 46 4.89 6.91 24.64
CA ALA A 46 6.16 6.93 23.93
C ALA A 46 6.42 8.38 23.45
N GLU A 47 6.79 8.56 22.18
CA GLU A 47 7.13 9.87 21.62
C GLU A 47 6.02 10.43 20.72
N LEU A 48 4.85 9.78 20.67
CA LEU A 48 3.73 10.14 19.81
C LEU A 48 2.51 10.57 20.63
N VAL A 49 2.01 11.76 20.34
CA VAL A 49 0.71 12.26 20.79
C VAL A 49 -0.10 12.64 19.56
N PHE A 50 -1.33 12.15 19.46
CA PHE A 50 -2.23 12.54 18.37
C PHE A 50 -3.59 12.97 18.91
N ALA A 51 -4.29 13.81 18.16
CA ALA A 51 -5.60 14.31 18.53
C ALA A 51 -6.64 14.02 17.44
N VAL A 52 -7.77 13.46 17.84
CA VAL A 52 -8.94 13.20 17.00
C VAL A 52 -10.00 14.24 17.32
N ASN A 53 -10.54 14.92 16.30
CA ASN A 53 -11.68 15.82 16.47
C ASN A 53 -12.92 15.02 16.88
N ALA A 54 -13.54 15.40 17.99
CA ALA A 54 -14.63 14.67 18.63
C ALA A 54 -16.00 14.85 17.94
N GLY A 55 -16.12 15.79 16.99
CA GLY A 55 -17.34 16.05 16.23
C GLY A 55 -17.38 15.39 14.86
N ASN A 56 -16.22 15.10 14.25
CA ASN A 56 -16.14 14.53 12.89
C ASN A 56 -15.21 13.30 12.77
N GLY A 57 -14.36 13.01 13.76
CA GLY A 57 -13.47 11.86 13.74
C GLY A 57 -12.16 12.04 12.96
N ASP A 58 -11.84 13.23 12.45
CA ASP A 58 -10.58 13.49 11.75
C ASP A 58 -9.42 13.55 12.74
N ILE A 59 -8.23 13.06 12.36
CA ILE A 59 -6.99 13.36 13.08
C ILE A 59 -6.57 14.79 12.72
N VAL A 60 -6.44 15.63 13.72
CA VAL A 60 -6.15 17.08 13.59
C VAL A 60 -4.79 17.48 14.16
N SER A 61 -4.06 16.54 14.77
CA SER A 61 -2.69 16.72 15.26
C SER A 61 -2.00 15.37 15.36
N MET A 62 -0.74 15.31 14.95
CA MET A 62 0.15 14.16 15.07
C MET A 62 1.55 14.67 15.47
N ARG A 63 1.79 14.80 16.77
CA ARG A 63 3.06 15.27 17.32
C ARG A 63 3.96 14.10 17.63
N TYR A 64 5.04 13.96 16.87
CA TYR A 64 6.08 12.98 17.10
C TYR A 64 7.36 13.68 17.59
N ARG A 65 7.88 13.34 18.77
CA ARG A 65 8.99 14.05 19.44
C ARG A 65 8.77 15.57 19.50
N ASP A 66 7.58 15.94 19.95
CA ASP A 66 7.06 17.32 20.01
C ASP A 66 6.92 18.04 18.65
N ASN A 67 7.28 17.39 17.54
CA ASN A 67 7.20 17.91 16.20
C ASN A 67 5.82 17.63 15.57
N GLU A 68 5.02 18.67 15.34
CA GLU A 68 3.71 18.54 14.66
C GLU A 68 3.87 18.13 13.19
N LEU A 69 3.40 16.95 12.81
CA LEU A 69 3.53 16.41 11.46
C LEU A 69 2.25 16.53 10.64
N GLN A 70 1.09 16.79 11.26
CA GLN A 70 -0.16 17.05 10.53
C GLN A 70 0.02 18.28 9.61
N THR A 71 -0.64 18.25 8.45
CA THR A 71 -0.70 19.40 7.55
C THR A 71 -1.15 20.68 8.26
N THR A 72 -0.73 21.83 7.73
CA THR A 72 -1.22 23.15 8.15
C THR A 72 -2.51 23.57 7.45
N GLU A 73 -3.00 22.79 6.50
CA GLU A 73 -4.31 22.99 5.90
C GLU A 73 -5.44 22.74 6.92
N SER A 74 -6.62 23.32 6.68
CA SER A 74 -7.78 23.15 7.55
C SER A 74 -8.33 21.72 7.58
N LYS A 75 -8.03 20.93 6.54
CA LYS A 75 -8.54 19.57 6.38
C LYS A 75 -7.66 18.56 7.13
N GLY A 76 -8.25 17.83 8.06
CA GLY A 76 -7.57 16.80 8.86
C GLY A 76 -7.17 15.55 8.06
N SER A 77 -6.52 14.60 8.72
CA SER A 77 -6.32 13.24 8.19
C SER A 77 -7.55 12.40 8.50
N GLN A 78 -8.08 11.67 7.53
CA GLN A 78 -9.47 11.22 7.60
C GLN A 78 -9.77 10.01 6.71
N ILE A 79 -10.86 9.32 7.04
CA ILE A 79 -11.46 8.28 6.20
C ILE A 79 -12.34 8.90 5.10
N ALA A 80 -12.37 8.26 3.93
CA ALA A 80 -13.05 8.67 2.71
C ALA A 80 -12.69 10.11 2.30
N SER A 81 -13.70 10.97 2.22
CA SER A 81 -13.57 12.41 2.00
C SER A 81 -13.91 13.22 3.25
N GLY A 82 -13.91 12.57 4.42
CA GLY A 82 -14.28 13.12 5.72
C GLY A 82 -15.68 12.63 6.09
N LEU A 83 -15.89 12.28 7.36
CA LEU A 83 -17.19 11.77 7.81
C LEU A 83 -18.26 12.87 7.93
N GLY A 84 -17.84 14.15 7.88
CA GLY A 84 -18.69 15.30 8.15
C GLY A 84 -18.99 15.42 9.64
N SER A 85 -19.80 14.49 10.17
CA SER A 85 -20.06 14.36 11.61
C SER A 85 -19.97 12.91 12.05
N ALA A 86 -19.41 12.67 13.23
CA ALA A 86 -19.26 11.36 13.83
C ALA A 86 -19.47 11.39 15.34
N SER A 87 -20.00 10.30 15.90
CA SER A 87 -19.95 10.04 17.33
C SER A 87 -18.57 9.50 17.68
N VAL A 88 -17.79 10.27 18.45
CA VAL A 88 -16.43 9.90 18.85
C VAL A 88 -16.38 9.50 20.32
N GLU A 89 -15.91 8.27 20.55
CA GLU A 89 -15.74 7.67 21.88
C GLU A 89 -14.32 7.14 22.04
N ALA A 90 -13.82 7.11 23.28
CA ALA A 90 -12.51 6.55 23.60
C ALA A 90 -12.60 5.62 24.80
N ARG A 91 -11.87 4.51 24.74
CA ARG A 91 -11.73 3.55 25.85
C ARG A 91 -10.31 3.03 25.96
N VAL A 92 -9.94 2.63 27.18
CA VAL A 92 -8.68 1.97 27.48
C VAL A 92 -8.98 0.50 27.77
N VAL A 93 -8.30 -0.42 27.08
CA VAL A 93 -8.39 -1.87 27.27
C VAL A 93 -6.97 -2.40 27.53
N GLY A 94 -6.65 -2.62 28.80
CA GLY A 94 -5.29 -3.00 29.21
C GLY A 94 -4.25 -1.96 28.78
N ALA A 95 -3.30 -2.37 27.93
CA ALA A 95 -2.24 -1.51 27.39
C ALA A 95 -2.60 -0.89 26.01
N THR A 96 -3.88 -0.89 25.64
CA THR A 96 -4.37 -0.40 24.34
C THR A 96 -5.44 0.67 24.54
N ILE A 97 -5.37 1.77 23.79
CA ILE A 97 -6.44 2.77 23.67
C ILE A 97 -7.15 2.52 22.34
N VAL A 98 -8.48 2.56 22.35
CA VAL A 98 -9.31 2.52 21.15
C VAL A 98 -10.17 3.78 21.12
N VAL A 99 -10.00 4.60 20.09
CA VAL A 99 -10.90 5.70 19.74
C VAL A 99 -11.75 5.26 18.56
N SER A 100 -13.06 5.34 18.66
CA SER A 100 -13.99 5.04 17.57
C SER A 100 -14.71 6.30 17.13
N ALA A 101 -14.77 6.54 15.81
CA ALA A 101 -15.57 7.58 15.19
C ALA A 101 -16.64 6.92 14.31
N LYS A 102 -17.91 6.97 14.73
CA LYS A 102 -19.03 6.33 14.04
C LYS A 102 -19.88 7.37 13.30
N ALA A 103 -20.10 7.15 12.00
CA ALA A 103 -20.99 7.95 11.17
C ALA A 103 -21.89 7.01 10.35
N GLY A 104 -23.19 6.98 10.69
CA GLY A 104 -24.11 5.99 10.14
C GLY A 104 -23.70 4.56 10.52
N ASP A 105 -23.50 3.71 9.52
CA ASP A 105 -23.03 2.33 9.64
C ASP A 105 -21.51 2.18 9.56
N LEU A 106 -20.79 3.21 9.08
CA LEU A 106 -19.35 3.24 9.04
C LEU A 106 -18.78 3.57 10.43
N THR A 107 -17.79 2.80 10.86
CA THR A 107 -16.99 3.11 12.06
C THR A 107 -15.50 3.10 11.73
N GLN A 108 -14.84 4.23 11.94
CA GLN A 108 -13.38 4.34 11.91
C GLN A 108 -12.83 4.09 13.31
N TYR A 109 -11.80 3.27 13.43
CA TYR A 109 -11.07 3.03 14.67
C TYR A 109 -9.65 3.58 14.59
N TYR A 110 -9.21 4.26 15.64
CA TYR A 110 -7.82 4.62 15.89
C TYR A 110 -7.36 3.91 17.17
N ILE A 111 -6.26 3.19 17.09
CA ILE A 111 -5.82 2.23 18.10
C ILE A 111 -4.37 2.54 18.45
N ALA A 112 -4.10 2.82 19.71
CA ALA A 112 -2.75 3.06 20.23
C ALA A 112 -2.35 1.95 21.20
N ARG A 113 -1.17 1.37 21.00
CA ARG A 113 -0.57 0.41 21.94
C ARG A 113 0.52 1.11 22.74
N LYS A 114 0.48 0.96 24.08
CA LYS A 114 1.45 1.58 24.98
C LYS A 114 2.89 1.32 24.53
N GLY A 115 3.69 2.39 24.46
CA GLY A 115 5.11 2.33 24.10
C GLY A 115 5.38 2.25 22.60
N ARG A 116 4.36 2.33 21.72
CA ARG A 116 4.54 2.30 20.26
C ARG A 116 4.27 3.66 19.64
N ASN A 117 5.21 4.15 18.84
CA ASN A 117 5.06 5.34 18.01
C ASN A 117 4.25 4.98 16.74
N ALA A 118 2.97 4.64 16.94
CA ALA A 118 2.09 4.21 15.86
C ALA A 118 0.62 4.53 16.16
N ILE A 119 -0.14 4.81 15.09
CA ILE A 119 -1.60 4.88 15.10
C ILE A 119 -2.10 3.72 14.25
N TYR A 120 -2.49 2.62 14.89
CA TYR A 120 -3.13 1.51 14.20
C TYR A 120 -4.59 1.86 13.92
N MET A 121 -5.15 1.31 12.85
CA MET A 121 -6.45 1.67 12.35
C MET A 121 -7.19 0.46 11.79
N ALA A 122 -8.51 0.54 11.85
CA ALA A 122 -9.39 -0.36 11.14
C ALA A 122 -10.66 0.41 10.77
N THR A 123 -11.32 0.02 9.69
CA THR A 123 -12.54 0.68 9.21
C THR A 123 -13.62 -0.35 9.02
N TYR A 124 -14.66 -0.32 9.85
CA TYR A 124 -15.87 -1.09 9.59
C TYR A 124 -16.73 -0.33 8.60
N ALA A 125 -16.82 -0.83 7.36
CA ALA A 125 -17.62 -0.28 6.27
C ALA A 125 -18.47 -1.41 5.66
N PRO A 126 -19.72 -1.61 6.11
CA PRO A 126 -20.56 -2.72 5.63
C PRO A 126 -21.11 -2.49 4.21
N THR A 127 -21.17 -1.24 3.75
CA THR A 127 -21.62 -0.89 2.40
C THR A 127 -20.66 0.06 1.71
N LEU A 128 -20.58 -0.01 0.38
CA LEU A 128 -19.81 0.93 -0.42
C LEU A 128 -20.37 2.34 -0.26
N LEU A 129 -19.48 3.31 -0.05
CA LEU A 129 -19.87 4.72 0.04
C LEU A 129 -20.35 5.23 -1.33
N PRO A 130 -21.31 6.19 -1.38
CA PRO A 130 -21.81 6.74 -2.65
C PRO A 130 -20.74 7.31 -3.59
N ILE A 131 -19.58 7.71 -3.05
CA ILE A 131 -18.44 8.23 -3.82
C ILE A 131 -17.70 7.13 -4.63
N GLY A 132 -17.98 5.85 -4.39
CA GLY A 132 -17.36 4.74 -5.12
C GLY A 132 -15.94 4.39 -4.67
N GLU A 133 -15.49 4.91 -3.51
CA GLU A 133 -14.16 4.65 -2.96
C GLU A 133 -14.18 4.58 -1.43
N LEU A 134 -13.25 3.81 -0.87
CA LEU A 134 -12.96 3.75 0.56
C LEU A 134 -11.45 3.88 0.74
N ARG A 135 -11.02 5.02 1.30
CA ARG A 135 -9.60 5.32 1.53
C ARG A 135 -9.39 5.96 2.88
N PHE A 136 -8.24 5.73 3.51
CA PHE A 136 -7.74 6.61 4.55
C PHE A 136 -6.67 7.52 3.94
N VAL A 137 -6.79 8.83 4.17
CA VAL A 137 -5.81 9.82 3.69
C VAL A 137 -5.18 10.54 4.87
N THR A 138 -3.87 10.39 4.98
CA THR A 138 -3.04 11.06 5.98
C THR A 138 -2.42 12.30 5.36
N ARG A 139 -2.71 13.48 5.91
CA ARG A 139 -2.24 14.77 5.39
C ARG A 139 -1.10 15.28 6.26
N LEU A 140 0.11 15.27 5.71
CA LEU A 140 1.32 15.59 6.44
C LEU A 140 1.91 16.93 5.99
N ASN A 141 2.60 17.61 6.89
CA ASN A 141 3.31 18.84 6.61
C ASN A 141 4.48 18.58 5.65
N VAL A 142 4.36 19.04 4.40
CA VAL A 142 5.36 18.80 3.35
C VAL A 142 6.72 19.43 3.66
N ALA A 143 6.78 20.52 4.45
CA ALA A 143 8.05 21.13 4.83
C ALA A 143 8.87 20.25 5.79
N LYS A 144 8.21 19.30 6.48
CA LYS A 144 8.85 18.35 7.40
C LYS A 144 9.05 16.98 6.79
N LEU A 145 8.18 16.59 5.87
CA LEU A 145 8.16 15.29 5.20
C LEU A 145 8.11 15.47 3.67
N PRO A 146 9.13 16.06 3.03
CA PRO A 146 9.10 16.40 1.61
C PRO A 146 9.28 15.19 0.67
N ASP A 147 9.88 14.11 1.16
CA ASP A 147 10.39 13.03 0.32
C ASP A 147 9.47 11.81 0.36
N ALA A 148 9.15 11.22 -0.78
CA ALA A 148 8.46 9.93 -0.83
C ALA A 148 9.46 8.80 -1.09
N GLN A 149 9.25 7.62 -0.51
CA GLN A 149 10.07 6.44 -0.84
C GLN A 149 10.02 6.08 -2.34
N GLN A 150 8.88 6.36 -2.96
CA GLN A 150 8.66 6.26 -4.39
C GLN A 150 7.81 7.45 -4.81
N GLU A 151 8.42 8.35 -5.57
CA GLU A 151 7.80 9.60 -5.99
C GLU A 151 6.52 9.36 -6.80
N PRO A 152 5.57 10.28 -6.63
CA PRO A 152 5.50 11.34 -7.62
C PRO A 152 5.41 12.72 -6.97
N ASP A 153 6.21 13.65 -7.50
CA ASP A 153 5.86 15.07 -7.55
C ASP A 153 4.51 15.22 -8.28
N SER A 154 3.40 15.09 -7.56
CA SER A 154 2.05 14.90 -8.12
C SER A 154 1.18 16.09 -7.76
N ASN A 155 0.61 16.76 -8.76
CA ASN A 155 -0.07 18.08 -8.69
C ASN A 155 0.87 19.30 -8.79
N VAL A 156 1.96 19.17 -9.53
CA VAL A 156 2.76 20.30 -10.00
C VAL A 156 2.87 20.24 -11.51
N GLY A 157 2.88 21.41 -12.17
CA GLY A 157 2.90 21.51 -13.63
C GLY A 157 1.54 21.82 -14.24
N SER A 158 1.43 21.62 -15.56
CA SER A 158 0.20 21.90 -16.32
C SER A 158 -0.62 20.62 -16.53
N PRO A 159 -1.95 20.63 -16.32
CA PRO A 159 -2.77 19.44 -16.53
C PRO A 159 -2.74 18.99 -18.00
N VAL A 160 -2.65 17.68 -18.23
CA VAL A 160 -2.67 17.06 -19.58
C VAL A 160 -3.76 16.01 -19.76
N GLU A 161 -4.25 15.43 -18.68
CA GLU A 161 -5.44 14.57 -18.67
C GLU A 161 -6.18 14.78 -17.34
N GLY A 162 -7.46 15.14 -17.42
CA GLY A 162 -8.27 15.47 -16.25
C GLY A 162 -7.62 16.51 -15.32
N GLU A 163 -7.65 16.20 -14.02
CA GLU A 163 -7.04 17.01 -12.96
C GLU A 163 -6.02 16.17 -12.14
N ASP A 164 -5.56 15.05 -12.68
CA ASP A 164 -4.72 14.08 -11.99
C ASP A 164 -3.46 13.67 -12.77
N VAL A 165 -3.30 14.10 -14.03
CA VAL A 165 -2.06 13.95 -14.80
C VAL A 165 -1.52 15.32 -15.23
N PHE A 166 -0.26 15.56 -14.92
CA PHE A 166 0.41 16.84 -15.11
C PHE A 166 1.68 16.70 -15.95
N LEU A 167 2.00 17.75 -16.71
CA LEU A 167 3.26 17.92 -17.43
C LEU A 167 4.18 18.85 -16.64
N LEU A 168 5.38 18.34 -16.34
CA LEU A 168 6.45 19.08 -15.69
C LEU A 168 7.20 19.96 -16.70
N PRO A 169 7.87 21.04 -16.26
CA PRO A 169 8.62 21.94 -17.16
C PRO A 169 9.73 21.24 -17.95
N ASP A 170 10.27 20.14 -17.41
CA ASP A 170 11.27 19.32 -18.11
C ASP A 170 10.65 18.35 -19.13
N GLY A 171 9.32 18.30 -19.27
CA GLY A 171 8.58 17.45 -20.20
C GLY A 171 8.35 16.01 -19.72
N ARG A 172 8.74 15.66 -18.49
CA ARG A 172 8.21 14.46 -17.81
C ARG A 172 6.75 14.70 -17.42
N THR A 173 6.01 13.61 -17.27
CA THR A 173 4.65 13.63 -16.75
C THR A 173 4.62 13.10 -15.33
N SER A 174 3.67 13.59 -14.53
CA SER A 174 3.48 13.16 -13.14
C SER A 174 2.01 12.96 -12.83
N SER A 175 1.74 12.08 -11.88
CA SER A 175 0.40 11.76 -11.40
C SER A 175 0.52 11.04 -10.06
N LYS A 176 -0.46 11.24 -9.18
CA LYS A 176 -0.62 10.44 -7.96
C LYS A 176 -0.68 8.94 -8.25
N PHE A 177 -1.21 8.54 -9.40
CA PHE A 177 -1.29 7.13 -9.82
C PHE A 177 0.07 6.47 -10.04
N TYR A 178 1.15 7.25 -10.25
CA TYR A 178 2.50 6.71 -10.44
C TYR A 178 3.17 6.29 -9.12
N SER A 179 2.53 6.59 -7.99
CA SER A 179 2.89 6.03 -6.68
C SER A 179 2.43 4.58 -6.50
N ALA A 180 1.53 4.10 -7.37
CA ALA A 180 0.82 2.87 -7.16
C ALA A 180 1.72 1.63 -7.22
N ARG A 181 1.44 0.68 -6.33
CA ARG A 181 2.15 -0.59 -6.19
C ARG A 181 1.14 -1.72 -6.14
N ARG A 182 1.54 -2.92 -6.56
CA ARG A 182 0.70 -4.13 -6.43
C ARG A 182 0.39 -4.37 -4.96
N MET A 183 -0.87 -4.65 -4.61
CA MET A 183 -1.29 -4.92 -3.24
C MET A 183 -0.43 -5.98 -2.56
N MET A 184 0.03 -7.00 -3.30
CA MET A 184 0.91 -8.04 -2.77
C MET A 184 2.32 -7.55 -2.43
N ASP A 185 2.83 -6.54 -3.15
CA ASP A 185 4.18 -5.99 -2.94
C ASP A 185 4.18 -4.80 -1.96
N ASP A 186 3.02 -4.19 -1.74
CA ASP A 186 2.87 -2.97 -0.96
C ASP A 186 2.52 -3.25 0.51
N GLN A 187 3.47 -3.81 1.25
CA GLN A 187 3.27 -4.07 2.68
C GLN A 187 3.36 -2.78 3.52
N VAL A 188 4.30 -1.92 3.14
CA VAL A 188 4.56 -0.63 3.75
C VAL A 188 5.04 0.36 2.68
N HIS A 189 4.55 1.60 2.75
CA HIS A 189 5.08 2.72 1.99
C HIS A 189 5.09 3.98 2.87
N GLY A 190 5.98 4.93 2.60
CA GLY A 190 6.14 6.08 3.49
C GLY A 190 6.71 7.33 2.85
N VAL A 191 6.71 8.38 3.66
CA VAL A 191 7.28 9.69 3.38
C VAL A 191 8.26 10.06 4.50
N SER A 192 9.28 10.84 4.18
CA SER A 192 10.38 11.16 5.08
C SER A 192 10.85 12.60 4.94
N GLY A 193 11.62 13.04 5.94
CA GLY A 193 12.44 14.24 5.93
C GLY A 193 13.59 14.11 6.92
N SER A 194 14.19 15.24 7.30
CA SER A 194 15.34 15.23 8.21
C SER A 194 14.97 14.70 9.60
N GLY A 195 15.44 13.50 9.94
CA GLY A 195 15.25 12.87 11.26
C GLY A 195 13.82 12.41 11.56
N VAL A 196 12.97 12.27 10.54
CA VAL A 196 11.58 11.81 10.71
C VAL A 196 11.07 11.08 9.47
N ALA A 197 10.29 10.02 9.68
CA ALA A 197 9.49 9.40 8.61
C ALA A 197 8.15 8.89 9.15
N VAL A 198 7.16 8.85 8.25
CA VAL A 198 5.82 8.31 8.50
C VAL A 198 5.52 7.27 7.43
N PHE A 199 5.14 6.08 7.88
CA PHE A 199 4.86 4.94 7.02
C PHE A 199 3.41 4.49 7.18
N MET A 200 2.76 4.16 6.07
CA MET A 200 1.50 3.44 6.03
C MET A 200 1.83 1.94 6.07
N LEU A 201 1.52 1.29 7.18
CA LEU A 201 1.39 -0.15 7.24
C LEU A 201 0.07 -0.54 6.62
N MET A 202 0.12 -1.30 5.53
CA MET A 202 -1.10 -1.65 4.81
C MET A 202 -1.84 -2.83 5.43
N GLY A 203 -1.10 -3.71 6.12
CA GLY A 203 -1.65 -4.75 6.99
C GLY A 203 -2.63 -5.69 6.28
N ASN A 204 -3.75 -6.00 6.94
CA ASN A 204 -4.71 -6.98 6.42
C ASN A 204 -5.64 -6.36 5.36
N ARG A 205 -5.55 -6.89 4.14
CA ARG A 205 -6.32 -6.49 2.95
C ARG A 205 -7.46 -7.44 2.60
N GLU A 206 -7.90 -8.29 3.52
CA GLU A 206 -8.90 -9.33 3.20
C GLU A 206 -10.22 -8.77 2.65
N ARG A 207 -10.58 -7.53 2.99
CA ARG A 207 -11.78 -6.85 2.49
C ARG A 207 -11.50 -5.87 1.34
N SER A 208 -10.28 -5.83 0.80
CA SER A 208 -9.99 -5.06 -0.41
C SER A 208 -10.58 -5.73 -1.65
N SER A 209 -10.39 -5.11 -2.82
CA SER A 209 -10.94 -5.61 -4.09
C SER A 209 -9.95 -5.43 -5.24
N GLY A 210 -9.91 -6.44 -6.12
CA GLY A 210 -9.08 -6.44 -7.32
C GLY A 210 -7.95 -7.48 -7.29
N GLY A 211 -7.78 -8.19 -6.17
CA GLY A 211 -6.79 -9.25 -6.02
C GLY A 211 -5.35 -8.76 -5.85
N PRO A 212 -4.37 -9.68 -5.85
CA PRO A 212 -2.99 -9.40 -5.45
C PRO A 212 -2.28 -8.34 -6.30
N PHE A 213 -2.71 -8.18 -7.56
CA PHE A 213 -2.05 -7.31 -8.53
C PHE A 213 -2.71 -5.93 -8.68
N PHE A 214 -3.85 -5.71 -8.02
CA PHE A 214 -4.49 -4.40 -7.97
C PHE A 214 -3.51 -3.36 -7.41
N LYS A 215 -3.59 -2.14 -7.92
CA LYS A 215 -2.69 -1.04 -7.55
C LYS A 215 -3.52 0.20 -7.38
N ASP A 216 -3.19 0.98 -6.36
CA ASP A 216 -3.85 2.26 -6.11
C ASP A 216 -2.86 3.28 -5.57
N ILE A 217 -3.30 4.52 -5.47
CA ILE A 217 -2.52 5.66 -5.01
C ILE A 217 -1.97 5.38 -3.61
N ALA A 218 -0.65 5.49 -3.46
CA ALA A 218 0.07 5.34 -2.20
C ALA A 218 0.47 6.71 -1.60
N THR A 219 0.87 7.66 -2.44
CA THR A 219 1.26 9.00 -1.99
C THR A 219 0.98 10.08 -3.04
N GLN A 220 0.78 11.31 -2.58
CA GLN A 220 0.67 12.50 -3.42
C GLN A 220 1.28 13.73 -2.74
N LYS A 221 1.95 14.60 -3.50
CA LYS A 221 2.63 15.78 -2.93
C LYS A 221 2.14 17.10 -3.54
N THR A 222 1.38 17.86 -2.75
CA THR A 222 0.95 19.23 -3.11
C THR A 222 1.96 20.28 -2.60
N ARG A 223 1.66 21.57 -2.83
CA ARG A 223 2.49 22.69 -2.34
C ARG A 223 2.61 22.75 -0.80
N VAL A 224 1.60 22.26 -0.07
CA VAL A 224 1.52 22.41 1.40
C VAL A 224 1.36 21.08 2.14
N THR A 225 0.87 20.05 1.46
CA THR A 225 0.56 18.74 2.05
C THR A 225 1.26 17.62 1.28
N HIS A 226 1.91 16.71 2.00
CA HIS A 226 2.27 15.39 1.50
C HIS A 226 1.23 14.39 2.01
N GLU A 227 0.42 13.85 1.10
CA GLU A 227 -0.66 12.93 1.40
C GLU A 227 -0.17 11.47 1.29
N LEU A 228 -0.42 10.67 2.32
CA LEU A 228 -0.13 9.24 2.38
C LEU A 228 -1.44 8.46 2.45
N TYR A 229 -1.58 7.38 1.68
CA TYR A 229 -2.88 6.77 1.41
C TYR A 229 -2.95 5.29 1.80
N ASN A 230 -4.13 4.86 2.25
CA ASN A 230 -4.54 3.47 2.15
C ASN A 230 -5.89 3.41 1.43
N TYR A 231 -5.88 3.08 0.14
CA TYR A 231 -7.10 2.75 -0.59
C TYR A 231 -7.48 1.30 -0.32
N MET A 232 -8.55 1.15 0.45
CA MET A 232 -9.16 -0.15 0.74
C MET A 232 -10.03 -0.62 -0.43
N TYR A 233 -10.68 0.32 -1.13
CA TYR A 233 -11.44 0.10 -2.36
C TYR A 233 -11.44 1.37 -3.22
N SER A 234 -11.42 1.21 -4.54
CA SER A 234 -11.73 2.27 -5.51
C SER A 234 -12.23 1.65 -6.81
N ASP A 235 -12.79 2.49 -7.69
CA ASP A 235 -13.12 2.14 -9.07
C ASP A 235 -11.92 2.36 -10.04
N HIS A 236 -10.70 2.54 -9.53
CA HIS A 236 -9.49 2.73 -10.34
C HIS A 236 -9.09 1.42 -11.04
N THR A 237 -9.58 1.21 -12.27
CA THR A 237 -9.35 -0.06 -13.01
C THR A 237 -9.82 -1.28 -12.21
N GLN A 238 -10.96 -1.15 -11.54
CA GLN A 238 -11.50 -2.19 -10.67
C GLN A 238 -11.98 -3.41 -11.47
N THR A 239 -11.71 -4.61 -10.93
CA THR A 239 -12.08 -5.90 -11.54
C THR A 239 -12.98 -6.76 -10.64
N GLU A 240 -13.20 -6.34 -9.40
CA GLU A 240 -14.03 -7.04 -8.41
C GLU A 240 -14.96 -6.08 -7.69
N ALA A 241 -16.09 -6.60 -7.21
CA ALA A 241 -17.02 -5.83 -6.40
C ALA A 241 -16.45 -5.52 -5.02
N PHE A 242 -16.92 -4.41 -4.43
CA PHE A 242 -16.62 -4.03 -3.04
C PHE A 242 -16.99 -5.14 -2.05
N ARG A 243 -16.12 -5.36 -1.04
CA ARG A 243 -16.35 -6.31 0.05
C ARG A 243 -16.60 -5.57 1.35
N GLY A 244 -17.83 -5.61 1.85
CA GLY A 244 -18.19 -4.97 3.11
C GLY A 244 -17.62 -5.68 4.34
N GLY A 245 -17.38 -4.94 5.41
CA GLY A 245 -16.94 -5.46 6.69
C GLY A 245 -15.82 -4.64 7.32
N LEU A 246 -15.00 -5.28 8.15
CA LEU A 246 -13.83 -4.63 8.76
C LEU A 246 -12.64 -4.69 7.81
N HIS A 247 -12.22 -3.54 7.29
CA HIS A 247 -10.98 -3.36 6.55
C HIS A 247 -9.82 -3.07 7.51
N GLY A 248 -8.63 -3.59 7.20
CA GLY A 248 -7.49 -3.57 8.10
C GLY A 248 -7.41 -4.81 8.99
N VAL A 249 -6.59 -4.81 10.04
CA VAL A 249 -5.87 -3.66 10.63
C VAL A 249 -4.76 -3.12 9.71
N TYR A 250 -4.66 -1.81 9.61
CA TYR A 250 -3.59 -1.05 8.95
C TYR A 250 -3.05 0.01 9.94
N GLY A 251 -2.09 0.87 9.58
CA GLY A 251 -1.62 1.88 10.54
C GLY A 251 -0.62 2.90 10.02
N LEU A 252 -0.40 3.96 10.80
CA LEU A 252 0.65 4.95 10.61
C LEU A 252 1.78 4.69 11.60
N LEU A 253 2.99 4.49 11.10
CA LEU A 253 4.18 4.18 11.89
C LEU A 253 5.14 5.36 11.83
N PHE A 254 5.49 5.92 12.98
CA PHE A 254 6.34 7.12 13.11
C PHE A 254 7.74 6.69 13.52
N THR A 255 8.74 7.14 12.78
CA THR A 255 10.15 6.80 13.02
C THR A 255 11.02 8.05 12.93
N ASP A 256 12.28 7.90 13.31
CA ASP A 256 13.32 8.92 13.25
C ASP A 256 13.98 9.06 11.86
N GLY A 257 13.29 8.60 10.81
CA GLY A 257 13.81 8.51 9.44
C GLY A 257 14.23 7.10 9.05
N GLY A 258 14.46 6.21 10.03
CA GLY A 258 14.71 4.79 9.79
C GLY A 258 13.47 3.99 9.37
N THR A 259 13.67 2.73 9.01
CA THR A 259 12.55 1.80 8.73
C THR A 259 11.77 1.46 10.01
N PRO A 260 10.45 1.15 9.93
CA PRO A 260 9.68 0.77 11.10
C PRO A 260 10.22 -0.50 11.78
N SER A 261 10.21 -0.51 13.11
CA SER A 261 10.60 -1.69 13.90
C SER A 261 9.61 -2.85 13.75
N SER A 262 10.07 -4.08 14.03
CA SER A 262 9.19 -5.26 14.06
C SER A 262 8.01 -5.09 15.03
N ALA A 263 8.23 -4.43 16.17
CA ALA A 263 7.17 -4.12 17.12
C ALA A 263 6.12 -3.15 16.55
N GLN A 264 6.51 -2.20 15.69
CA GLN A 264 5.57 -1.31 15.01
C GLN A 264 4.78 -2.06 13.91
N LEU A 265 5.42 -2.98 13.19
CA LEU A 265 4.79 -3.77 12.13
C LEU A 265 3.82 -4.84 12.69
N ASP A 266 4.05 -5.32 13.90
CA ASP A 266 3.23 -6.34 14.55
C ASP A 266 1.84 -5.81 14.97
N THR A 267 0.79 -6.41 14.43
CA THR A 267 -0.61 -6.10 14.74
C THR A 267 -1.31 -7.18 15.58
N ALA A 268 -0.60 -8.20 16.06
CA ALA A 268 -1.18 -9.33 16.79
C ALA A 268 -1.83 -8.95 18.13
N PHE A 269 -1.53 -7.76 18.67
CA PHE A 269 -2.19 -7.23 19.87
C PHE A 269 -3.65 -6.79 19.62
N VAL A 270 -4.09 -6.68 18.36
CA VAL A 270 -5.48 -6.42 18.02
C VAL A 270 -6.26 -7.73 18.07
N ASP A 271 -7.01 -7.90 19.15
CA ASP A 271 -7.81 -9.09 19.42
C ASP A 271 -9.29 -8.75 19.70
N ALA A 272 -10.09 -9.78 19.99
CA ALA A 272 -11.52 -9.64 20.23
C ALA A 272 -11.85 -8.77 21.47
N THR A 273 -10.94 -8.63 22.43
CA THR A 273 -11.16 -7.80 23.64
C THR A 273 -11.25 -6.32 23.31
N LEU A 274 -10.71 -5.91 22.17
CA LEU A 274 -10.81 -4.53 21.70
C LEU A 274 -12.22 -4.18 21.19
N GLY A 275 -13.08 -5.16 20.90
CA GLY A 275 -14.47 -4.92 20.51
C GLY A 275 -14.64 -4.14 19.21
N LEU A 276 -13.84 -4.44 18.18
CA LEU A 276 -13.98 -3.84 16.86
C LEU A 276 -15.09 -4.56 16.06
N THR A 277 -16.06 -3.83 15.54
CA THR A 277 -17.17 -4.42 14.77
C THR A 277 -16.64 -5.13 13.53
N GLY A 278 -17.11 -6.35 13.28
CA GLY A 278 -16.69 -7.15 12.12
C GLY A 278 -15.32 -7.84 12.25
N TYR A 279 -14.62 -7.66 13.39
CA TYR A 279 -13.40 -8.39 13.70
C TYR A 279 -13.68 -9.88 13.82
N LEU A 280 -12.83 -10.68 13.20
CA LEU A 280 -12.83 -12.14 13.34
C LEU A 280 -11.50 -12.56 13.95
N ALA A 281 -11.57 -13.20 15.12
CA ALA A 281 -10.41 -13.71 15.85
C ALA A 281 -9.74 -14.88 15.13
N SER A 282 -8.53 -15.22 15.56
CA SER A 282 -7.69 -16.25 14.93
C SER A 282 -8.28 -17.66 15.01
N ASP A 283 -8.96 -18.00 16.10
CA ASP A 283 -9.66 -19.27 16.30
C ASP A 283 -10.86 -19.46 15.36
N GLY A 284 -11.46 -18.35 14.92
CA GLY A 284 -12.51 -18.32 13.90
C GLY A 284 -12.00 -18.42 12.46
N ARG A 285 -10.68 -18.52 12.23
CA ARG A 285 -10.06 -18.52 10.91
C ARG A 285 -9.45 -19.88 10.57
N GLY A 286 -9.42 -20.20 9.29
CA GLY A 286 -8.73 -21.36 8.72
C GLY A 286 -7.45 -20.99 7.98
N ALA A 287 -6.93 -21.94 7.23
CA ALA A 287 -5.78 -21.78 6.35
C ALA A 287 -5.92 -22.66 5.10
N LEU A 288 -5.12 -22.35 4.10
CA LEU A 288 -4.90 -23.18 2.91
C LEU A 288 -3.40 -23.40 2.72
N SER A 289 -2.99 -24.62 2.44
CA SER A 289 -1.65 -24.92 1.96
C SER A 289 -1.68 -25.93 0.83
N GLY A 290 -0.54 -26.11 0.17
CA GLY A 290 -0.37 -27.17 -0.82
C GLY A 290 0.79 -26.88 -1.75
N ARG A 291 0.73 -27.48 -2.93
CA ARG A 291 1.77 -27.37 -3.95
C ARG A 291 1.18 -27.03 -5.31
N VAL A 292 1.80 -26.08 -6.01
CA VAL A 292 1.49 -25.73 -7.39
C VAL A 292 2.60 -26.15 -8.35
N SER A 293 2.27 -26.36 -9.62
CA SER A 293 3.23 -26.80 -10.63
C SER A 293 2.85 -26.32 -12.03
N GLY A 294 3.77 -26.48 -13.00
CA GLY A 294 3.52 -26.18 -14.41
C GLY A 294 3.63 -24.72 -14.81
N VAL A 295 3.86 -23.80 -13.87
CA VAL A 295 4.20 -22.40 -14.16
C VAL A 295 5.52 -22.35 -14.93
N LEU A 296 5.62 -21.46 -15.91
CA LEU A 296 6.80 -21.24 -16.73
C LEU A 296 8.02 -20.95 -15.87
N SER A 297 9.13 -21.60 -16.19
CA SER A 297 10.41 -21.37 -15.49
C SER A 297 10.80 -19.89 -15.51
N GLY A 298 11.24 -19.38 -14.36
CA GLY A 298 11.59 -17.97 -14.17
C GLY A 298 10.41 -17.03 -13.89
N GLN A 299 9.17 -17.51 -13.96
CA GLN A 299 7.99 -16.73 -13.57
C GLN A 299 7.57 -17.05 -12.13
N PRO A 300 7.17 -16.04 -11.33
CA PRO A 300 6.62 -16.29 -10.01
C PRO A 300 5.28 -17.03 -10.12
N ALA A 301 5.04 -17.95 -9.19
CA ALA A 301 3.77 -18.64 -9.04
C ALA A 301 2.98 -18.00 -7.89
N VAL A 302 1.91 -17.29 -8.22
CA VAL A 302 1.07 -16.57 -7.24
C VAL A 302 -0.26 -17.30 -7.12
N ILE A 303 -0.71 -17.53 -5.89
CA ILE A 303 -1.99 -18.12 -5.56
C ILE A 303 -2.88 -17.00 -5.06
N GLY A 304 -4.04 -16.81 -5.68
CA GLY A 304 -5.11 -15.96 -5.18
C GLY A 304 -6.27 -16.80 -4.64
N LEU A 305 -6.86 -16.37 -3.53
CA LEU A 305 -8.16 -16.85 -3.05
C LEU A 305 -9.13 -15.68 -3.08
N ARG A 306 -10.33 -15.91 -3.61
CA ARG A 306 -11.40 -14.92 -3.55
C ARG A 306 -12.77 -15.54 -3.38
N ASN A 307 -13.62 -14.83 -2.66
CA ASN A 307 -15.07 -14.93 -2.77
C ASN A 307 -15.68 -13.52 -2.67
N ASP A 308 -16.99 -13.46 -2.51
CA ASP A 308 -17.75 -12.21 -2.33
C ASP A 308 -17.42 -11.50 -1.00
N GLN A 309 -16.87 -12.23 -0.03
CA GLN A 309 -16.58 -11.70 1.31
C GLN A 309 -15.12 -11.32 1.51
N ALA A 310 -14.16 -12.07 0.95
CA ALA A 310 -12.75 -11.81 1.18
C ALA A 310 -11.83 -12.23 0.03
N GLU A 311 -10.63 -11.63 0.02
CA GLU A 311 -9.50 -12.01 -0.83
C GLU A 311 -8.24 -12.30 -0.01
N TYR A 312 -7.40 -13.22 -0.50
CA TYR A 312 -6.10 -13.55 0.07
C TYR A 312 -5.14 -13.97 -1.02
N TRP A 313 -3.83 -13.95 -0.75
CA TRP A 313 -2.84 -14.44 -1.69
C TRP A 313 -1.59 -14.97 -1.00
N ALA A 314 -0.80 -15.75 -1.74
CA ALA A 314 0.56 -16.14 -1.39
C ALA A 314 1.40 -16.36 -2.65
N THR A 315 2.71 -16.26 -2.52
CA THR A 315 3.66 -16.68 -3.55
C THR A 315 4.19 -18.06 -3.17
N ALA A 316 4.16 -19.01 -4.10
CA ALA A 316 4.77 -20.31 -3.90
C ALA A 316 6.31 -20.20 -3.89
N ASN A 317 6.97 -21.06 -3.12
CA ASN A 317 8.42 -21.16 -3.13
C ASN A 317 8.94 -21.87 -4.40
N GLY A 318 10.26 -22.02 -4.54
CA GLY A 318 10.87 -22.67 -5.71
C GLY A 318 10.49 -24.14 -5.92
N SER A 319 9.93 -24.82 -4.92
CA SER A 319 9.38 -26.19 -5.03
C SER A 319 7.89 -26.21 -5.35
N GLY A 320 7.26 -25.04 -5.47
CA GLY A 320 5.83 -24.87 -5.68
C GLY A 320 5.00 -24.91 -4.39
N ASP A 321 5.61 -25.05 -3.22
CA ASP A 321 4.85 -25.11 -1.96
C ASP A 321 4.39 -23.71 -1.54
N TYR A 322 3.15 -23.61 -1.04
CA TYR A 322 2.55 -22.35 -0.60
C TYR A 322 1.71 -22.53 0.68
N GLN A 323 1.50 -21.42 1.39
CA GLN A 323 0.59 -21.35 2.54
C GLN A 323 -0.09 -19.97 2.60
N ILE A 324 -1.38 -19.97 2.90
CA ILE A 324 -2.22 -18.80 3.19
C ILE A 324 -2.89 -19.06 4.53
N ALA A 325 -2.57 -18.26 5.54
CA ALA A 325 -3.11 -18.39 6.90
C ALA A 325 -4.14 -17.29 7.20
N GLY A 326 -4.93 -17.47 8.27
CA GLY A 326 -5.85 -16.44 8.75
C GLY A 326 -7.06 -16.21 7.83
N VAL A 327 -7.43 -17.22 7.03
CA VAL A 327 -8.49 -17.14 6.03
C VAL A 327 -9.85 -17.25 6.69
N ARG A 328 -10.80 -16.37 6.36
CA ARG A 328 -12.19 -16.49 6.82
C ARG A 328 -12.79 -17.82 6.33
N PRO A 329 -13.57 -18.55 7.14
CA PRO A 329 -14.25 -19.76 6.66
C PRO A 329 -15.19 -19.45 5.49
N GLY A 330 -15.26 -20.37 4.54
CA GLY A 330 -16.10 -20.23 3.35
C GLY A 330 -15.56 -20.99 2.15
N ARG A 331 -16.34 -20.96 1.06
CA ARG A 331 -15.92 -21.46 -0.25
C ARG A 331 -15.24 -20.35 -1.03
N TYR A 332 -14.06 -20.63 -1.56
CA TYR A 332 -13.23 -19.69 -2.32
C TYR A 332 -12.95 -20.23 -3.72
N ARG A 333 -12.90 -19.33 -4.71
CA ARG A 333 -12.20 -19.58 -5.96
C ARG A 333 -10.71 -19.43 -5.68
N MET A 334 -9.96 -20.51 -5.86
CA MET A 334 -8.50 -20.53 -5.87
C MET A 334 -8.00 -20.40 -7.29
N THR A 335 -7.13 -19.43 -7.53
CA THR A 335 -6.51 -19.17 -8.84
C THR A 335 -4.99 -19.27 -8.73
N LEU A 336 -4.37 -19.99 -9.66
CA LEU A 336 -2.92 -19.98 -9.87
C LEU A 336 -2.60 -19.02 -11.02
N TYR A 337 -1.74 -18.06 -10.72
CA TYR A 337 -1.20 -17.12 -11.67
C TYR A 337 0.26 -17.45 -11.97
N GLN A 338 0.60 -17.44 -13.25
CA GLN A 338 1.95 -17.31 -13.73
C GLN A 338 2.24 -15.82 -13.86
N ASN A 339 3.00 -15.28 -12.91
CA ASN A 339 3.08 -13.85 -12.67
C ASN A 339 1.68 -13.25 -12.49
N GLU A 340 1.13 -12.55 -13.49
CA GLU A 340 -0.22 -11.97 -13.43
C GLU A 340 -1.22 -12.67 -14.37
N LEU A 341 -0.78 -13.67 -15.15
CA LEU A 341 -1.66 -14.45 -16.02
C LEU A 341 -2.30 -15.60 -15.26
N GLU A 342 -3.64 -15.65 -15.21
CA GLU A 342 -4.36 -16.82 -14.73
C GLU A 342 -4.06 -18.04 -15.63
N VAL A 343 -3.53 -19.10 -15.02
CA VAL A 343 -3.17 -20.35 -15.73
C VAL A 343 -3.92 -21.56 -15.22
N ALA A 344 -4.55 -21.50 -14.04
CA ALA A 344 -5.44 -22.55 -13.54
C ALA A 344 -6.33 -22.01 -12.43
N GLN A 345 -7.45 -22.70 -12.19
CA GLN A 345 -8.34 -22.38 -11.08
C GLN A 345 -9.15 -23.60 -10.61
N ARG A 346 -9.58 -23.58 -9.36
CA ARG A 346 -10.51 -24.54 -8.74
C ARG A 346 -11.24 -23.89 -7.58
N ASP A 347 -12.30 -24.51 -7.09
CA ASP A 347 -12.90 -24.11 -5.81
C ASP A 347 -12.28 -24.90 -4.64
N VAL A 348 -12.20 -24.26 -3.48
CA VAL A 348 -11.72 -24.83 -2.21
C VAL A 348 -12.64 -24.40 -1.07
N GLU A 349 -12.78 -25.24 -0.05
CA GLU A 349 -13.54 -24.94 1.15
C GLU A 349 -12.58 -24.77 2.34
N ILE A 350 -12.77 -23.69 3.10
CA ILE A 350 -11.97 -23.35 4.26
C ILE A 350 -12.88 -23.40 5.50
N HIS A 351 -12.43 -24.12 6.53
CA HIS A 351 -13.12 -24.21 7.81
C HIS A 351 -12.30 -23.52 8.91
N ALA A 352 -12.98 -23.02 9.94
CA ALA A 352 -12.33 -22.43 11.11
C ALA A 352 -11.42 -23.46 11.79
N ASN A 353 -10.27 -23.00 12.28
CA ASN A 353 -9.28 -23.81 13.00
C ASN A 353 -8.79 -25.07 12.23
N ALA A 354 -8.81 -25.02 10.90
CA ALA A 354 -8.36 -26.09 10.03
C ALA A 354 -7.52 -25.57 8.87
N THR A 355 -6.59 -26.40 8.37
CA THR A 355 -5.81 -26.13 7.16
C THR A 355 -6.28 -27.03 6.04
N ALA A 356 -6.95 -26.45 5.05
CA ALA A 356 -7.28 -27.15 3.81
C ALA A 356 -6.00 -27.42 2.99
N GLN A 357 -5.98 -28.54 2.26
CA GLN A 357 -4.91 -28.87 1.34
C GLN A 357 -5.42 -28.79 -0.11
N ALA A 358 -4.77 -28.01 -0.96
CA ALA A 358 -5.10 -27.98 -2.38
C ALA A 358 -3.84 -27.93 -3.24
N ALA A 359 -3.78 -28.80 -4.23
CA ALA A 359 -2.82 -28.68 -5.32
C ALA A 359 -3.50 -28.09 -6.56
N LEU A 360 -2.71 -27.38 -7.37
CA LEU A 360 -3.16 -26.80 -8.63
C LEU A 360 -2.02 -26.79 -9.65
N GLN A 361 -2.30 -27.21 -10.88
CA GLN A 361 -1.31 -27.27 -11.96
C GLN A 361 -1.71 -26.31 -13.07
N ALA A 362 -0.77 -25.52 -13.57
CA ALA A 362 -0.98 -24.63 -14.71
C ALA A 362 -1.45 -25.43 -15.94
N VAL A 363 -2.47 -24.91 -16.62
CA VAL A 363 -3.02 -25.51 -17.83
C VAL A 363 -2.12 -25.16 -19.01
N VAL A 364 -1.57 -26.19 -19.65
CA VAL A 364 -0.77 -26.02 -20.87
C VAL A 364 -1.71 -25.64 -22.01
N LEU A 365 -1.37 -24.55 -22.72
CA LEU A 365 -2.12 -24.13 -23.90
C LEU A 365 -1.97 -25.19 -25.01
N PRO A 366 -3.05 -25.59 -25.69
CA PRO A 366 -2.99 -26.63 -26.71
C PRO A 366 -2.24 -26.16 -27.96
N GLY A 367 -1.57 -27.11 -28.62
CA GLY A 367 -0.85 -26.92 -29.88
C GLY A 367 0.66 -26.80 -29.71
N THR A 368 1.38 -26.76 -30.83
CA THR A 368 2.83 -26.55 -30.87
C THR A 368 3.10 -25.09 -31.20
N LEU A 369 3.93 -24.42 -30.39
CA LEU A 369 4.30 -23.03 -30.59
C LEU A 369 5.10 -22.88 -31.89
N LYS A 370 4.66 -21.98 -32.78
CA LYS A 370 5.42 -21.59 -33.98
C LYS A 370 6.33 -20.39 -33.69
N TRP A 371 5.78 -19.36 -33.07
CA TRP A 371 6.51 -18.20 -32.57
C TRP A 371 5.74 -17.55 -31.43
N GLN A 372 6.44 -16.76 -30.61
CA GLN A 372 5.89 -15.95 -29.54
C GLN A 372 6.60 -14.60 -29.54
N ILE A 373 5.85 -13.53 -29.26
CA ILE A 373 6.41 -12.20 -28.99
C ILE A 373 6.12 -11.90 -27.52
N GLY A 374 7.16 -11.61 -26.74
CA GLY A 374 7.07 -11.42 -25.30
C GLY A 374 6.86 -12.72 -24.53
N THR A 375 6.40 -12.61 -23.27
CA THR A 375 6.11 -13.73 -22.38
C THR A 375 4.64 -13.72 -22.00
N ALA A 376 4.00 -14.89 -21.94
CA ALA A 376 2.62 -15.00 -21.46
C ALA A 376 2.58 -14.93 -19.92
N ASP A 377 2.87 -13.77 -19.35
CA ASP A 377 2.99 -13.55 -17.89
C ASP A 377 1.94 -12.55 -17.34
N GLY A 378 0.99 -12.14 -18.18
CA GLY A 378 -0.10 -11.24 -17.80
C GLY A 378 0.31 -9.78 -17.73
N THR A 379 1.53 -9.43 -18.19
CA THR A 379 2.04 -8.06 -18.16
C THR A 379 2.59 -7.63 -19.52
N PRO A 380 2.78 -6.33 -19.76
CA PRO A 380 3.50 -5.85 -20.93
C PRO A 380 5.03 -5.92 -20.76
N ALA A 381 5.57 -6.62 -19.75
CA ALA A 381 7.01 -6.61 -19.48
C ALA A 381 7.84 -7.04 -20.72
N GLY A 382 8.93 -6.31 -20.97
CA GLY A 382 9.81 -6.55 -22.11
C GLY A 382 9.35 -5.96 -23.45
N PHE A 383 8.11 -5.46 -23.55
CA PHE A 383 7.66 -4.70 -24.72
C PHE A 383 8.14 -3.24 -24.67
N ARG A 384 8.11 -2.54 -25.80
CA ARG A 384 8.54 -1.15 -25.94
C ARG A 384 7.79 -0.24 -24.96
N HIS A 385 8.54 0.54 -24.17
CA HIS A 385 8.08 1.49 -23.15
C HIS A 385 7.33 0.89 -21.95
N ALA A 386 7.27 -0.44 -21.82
CA ALA A 386 6.55 -1.09 -20.72
C ALA A 386 7.08 -0.72 -19.33
N ASP A 387 8.37 -0.41 -19.20
CA ASP A 387 9.06 -0.01 -17.98
C ASP A 387 8.69 1.40 -17.49
N LEU A 388 8.21 2.25 -18.42
CA LEU A 388 7.78 3.62 -18.15
C LEU A 388 6.29 3.71 -17.83
N LEU A 389 5.43 2.83 -18.37
CA LEU A 389 3.97 2.89 -18.17
C LEU A 389 3.53 2.97 -16.69
N PRO A 390 4.17 2.29 -15.72
CA PRO A 390 3.79 2.42 -14.32
C PRO A 390 4.12 3.79 -13.70
N ARG A 391 4.93 4.62 -14.36
CA ARG A 391 5.54 5.83 -13.79
C ARG A 391 5.48 7.07 -14.70
N ALA A 392 4.77 6.98 -15.82
CA ALA A 392 4.68 8.05 -16.80
C ALA A 392 3.45 7.88 -17.69
N HIS A 393 2.85 9.01 -18.07
CA HIS A 393 1.75 9.06 -19.01
C HIS A 393 2.24 8.65 -20.40
N PRO A 394 1.45 7.96 -21.25
CA PRO A 394 1.87 7.61 -22.60
C PRO A 394 2.32 8.79 -23.48
N SER A 395 1.94 10.04 -23.16
CA SER A 395 2.41 11.25 -23.85
C SER A 395 3.74 11.83 -23.32
N ASP A 396 4.35 11.21 -22.31
CA ASP A 396 5.63 11.66 -21.75
C ASP A 396 6.70 11.75 -22.84
N LYS A 397 7.56 12.79 -22.79
CA LYS A 397 8.59 13.03 -23.82
C LYS A 397 9.55 11.85 -24.03
N ARG A 398 9.67 10.94 -23.06
CA ARG A 398 10.52 9.75 -23.11
C ARG A 398 9.90 8.63 -23.95
N MET A 399 8.61 8.73 -24.25
CA MET A 399 7.87 7.75 -25.04
C MET A 399 7.48 8.33 -26.40
N SER A 400 7.50 7.47 -27.40
CA SER A 400 7.01 7.78 -28.74
C SER A 400 6.35 6.52 -29.29
N TRP A 401 5.12 6.70 -29.75
CA TRP A 401 4.26 5.63 -30.25
C TRP A 401 4.06 5.82 -31.74
N THR A 402 4.59 4.88 -32.52
CA THR A 402 4.45 4.86 -33.97
C THR A 402 4.07 3.45 -34.40
N PRO A 403 3.42 3.29 -35.56
CA PRO A 403 3.31 1.99 -36.22
C PRO A 403 4.70 1.33 -36.33
N VAL A 404 4.76 0.02 -36.12
CA VAL A 404 5.99 -0.77 -36.29
C VAL A 404 5.73 -1.98 -37.19
N THR A 405 6.78 -2.43 -37.86
CA THR A 405 6.83 -3.78 -38.44
C THR A 405 7.74 -4.62 -37.57
N TYR A 406 7.20 -5.68 -36.97
CA TYR A 406 7.92 -6.65 -36.19
C TYR A 406 8.19 -7.89 -37.04
N SER A 407 9.46 -8.20 -37.28
CA SER A 407 9.87 -9.38 -38.04
C SER A 407 10.25 -10.51 -37.09
N VAL A 408 9.48 -11.59 -37.09
CA VAL A 408 9.73 -12.78 -36.25
C VAL A 408 11.09 -13.39 -36.60
N GLY A 409 11.92 -13.60 -35.58
CA GLY A 409 13.27 -14.14 -35.73
C GLY A 409 14.37 -13.09 -35.90
N SER A 410 14.04 -11.80 -36.02
CA SER A 410 15.04 -10.72 -36.09
C SER A 410 14.74 -9.53 -35.17
N SER A 411 13.47 -9.17 -34.98
CA SER A 411 13.07 -8.10 -34.07
C SER A 411 13.14 -8.54 -32.60
N SER A 412 13.68 -7.70 -31.73
CA SER A 412 13.64 -7.93 -30.27
C SER A 412 12.25 -7.61 -29.72
N ALA A 413 11.79 -8.31 -28.67
CA ALA A 413 10.47 -8.07 -28.09
C ALA A 413 10.23 -6.59 -27.70
N GLY A 414 11.30 -5.89 -27.27
CA GLY A 414 11.29 -4.47 -26.94
C GLY A 414 11.07 -3.51 -28.11
N SER A 415 11.02 -3.99 -29.35
CA SER A 415 10.59 -3.18 -30.51
C SER A 415 9.07 -3.24 -30.73
N PHE A 416 8.38 -4.25 -30.20
CA PHE A 416 6.93 -4.36 -30.27
C PHE A 416 6.28 -3.49 -29.18
N PRO A 417 5.27 -2.66 -29.50
CA PRO A 417 4.71 -1.71 -28.54
C PRO A 417 3.95 -2.40 -27.41
N ALA A 418 4.16 -1.96 -26.18
CA ALA A 418 3.43 -2.44 -25.00
C ALA A 418 1.92 -2.16 -25.05
N VAL A 419 1.52 -1.14 -25.82
CA VAL A 419 0.12 -0.70 -25.93
C VAL A 419 -0.20 -0.34 -27.38
N GLN A 420 -1.43 -0.63 -27.80
CA GLN A 420 -1.98 -0.29 -29.11
C GLN A 420 -3.11 0.72 -28.96
N TRP A 421 -2.99 1.87 -29.60
CA TRP A 421 -4.04 2.89 -29.67
C TRP A 421 -4.52 3.08 -31.11
N ARG A 422 -5.84 3.13 -31.26
CA ARG A 422 -6.47 3.50 -32.52
C ARG A 422 -6.08 4.92 -32.90
N GLY A 423 -5.56 5.09 -34.12
CA GLY A 423 -5.20 6.40 -34.65
C GLY A 423 -3.84 6.97 -34.19
N ILE A 424 -3.08 6.24 -33.36
CA ILE A 424 -1.72 6.65 -32.95
C ILE A 424 -0.67 5.70 -33.56
N ASN A 425 -0.69 4.41 -33.17
CA ASN A 425 0.26 3.40 -33.64
C ASN A 425 -0.42 2.22 -34.38
N THR A 426 -1.67 2.42 -34.81
CA THR A 426 -2.39 1.46 -35.66
C THR A 426 -2.06 1.71 -37.13
N SER A 427 -1.74 0.70 -37.95
CA SER A 427 -1.58 -0.72 -37.61
C SER A 427 -0.13 -1.09 -37.28
N THR A 428 0.05 -2.02 -36.35
CA THR A 428 1.32 -2.74 -36.16
C THR A 428 1.30 -4.00 -37.01
N ARG A 429 2.36 -4.23 -37.78
CA ARG A 429 2.50 -5.37 -38.69
C ARG A 429 3.43 -6.43 -38.09
N ILE A 430 3.08 -7.70 -38.24
CA ILE A 430 3.94 -8.83 -37.86
C ILE A 430 4.30 -9.61 -39.13
N ASP A 431 5.58 -9.61 -39.49
CA ASP A 431 6.10 -10.41 -40.59
C ASP A 431 6.70 -11.71 -40.05
N PHE A 432 6.31 -12.84 -40.62
CA PHE A 432 6.87 -14.15 -40.30
C PHE A 432 6.90 -15.03 -41.55
N THR A 433 7.85 -15.96 -41.57
CA THR A 433 8.03 -16.89 -42.68
C THR A 433 7.54 -18.28 -42.28
N LEU A 434 6.80 -18.92 -43.19
CA LEU A 434 6.47 -20.33 -43.12
C LEU A 434 7.21 -21.07 -44.23
N GLY A 435 7.88 -22.17 -43.90
CA GLY A 435 8.30 -23.14 -44.90
C GLY A 435 7.08 -23.74 -45.59
N SER A 436 7.25 -24.27 -46.80
CA SER A 436 6.16 -24.89 -47.57
C SER A 436 5.43 -26.00 -46.79
N SER A 437 6.15 -26.80 -46.00
CA SER A 437 5.58 -27.83 -45.12
C SER A 437 4.90 -27.30 -43.86
N GLU A 438 5.02 -26.00 -43.58
CA GLU A 438 4.44 -25.34 -42.41
C GLU A 438 3.14 -24.59 -42.77
N VAL A 439 2.76 -24.54 -44.05
CA VAL A 439 1.51 -23.89 -44.48
C VAL A 439 0.33 -24.76 -44.06
N ARG A 440 -0.30 -24.40 -42.93
CA ARG A 440 -1.46 -25.09 -42.34
C ARG A 440 -2.28 -24.13 -41.49
N GLY A 441 -3.38 -24.62 -40.91
CA GLY A 441 -4.16 -23.85 -39.95
C GLY A 441 -3.37 -23.55 -38.67
N TYR A 442 -3.39 -22.29 -38.24
CA TYR A 442 -2.82 -21.84 -36.97
C TYR A 442 -3.86 -21.14 -36.11
N ARG A 443 -3.60 -21.09 -34.81
CA ARG A 443 -4.34 -20.25 -33.86
C ARG A 443 -3.42 -19.14 -33.38
N LEU A 444 -3.76 -17.89 -33.71
CA LEU A 444 -3.14 -16.73 -33.09
C LEU A 444 -3.81 -16.46 -31.75
N ARG A 445 -3.02 -16.33 -30.69
CA ARG A 445 -3.50 -15.97 -29.35
C ARG A 445 -2.85 -14.64 -28.95
N ILE A 446 -3.68 -13.66 -28.61
CA ILE A 446 -3.24 -12.34 -28.16
C ILE A 446 -3.70 -12.19 -26.72
N PHE A 447 -2.75 -12.11 -25.80
CA PHE A 447 -3.02 -11.83 -24.40
C PHE A 447 -3.02 -10.32 -24.20
N VAL A 448 -4.13 -9.80 -23.68
CA VAL A 448 -4.31 -8.37 -23.44
C VAL A 448 -4.69 -8.21 -21.97
N PRO A 449 -3.80 -7.65 -21.13
CA PRO A 449 -4.07 -7.53 -19.70
C PRO A 449 -5.12 -6.46 -19.37
N LEU A 450 -5.24 -5.44 -20.21
CA LEU A 450 -6.18 -4.34 -20.01
C LEU A 450 -6.70 -3.81 -21.37
N THR A 451 -8.00 -3.50 -21.42
CA THR A 451 -8.62 -2.78 -22.54
C THR A 451 -9.39 -1.59 -21.99
N GLN A 452 -9.51 -0.53 -22.79
CA GLN A 452 -10.32 0.64 -22.47
C GLN A 452 -11.25 0.96 -23.64
N VAL A 453 -12.43 1.52 -23.34
CA VAL A 453 -13.41 2.01 -24.34
C VAL A 453 -13.79 0.93 -25.37
N GLY A 454 -13.86 -0.34 -24.94
CA GLY A 454 -14.21 -1.47 -25.81
C GLY A 454 -13.19 -1.76 -26.93
N ALA A 455 -11.95 -1.26 -26.79
CA ALA A 455 -10.87 -1.56 -27.72
C ALA A 455 -10.52 -3.06 -27.69
N ARG A 456 -10.35 -3.65 -28.86
CA ARG A 456 -9.95 -5.05 -29.04
C ARG A 456 -9.13 -5.22 -30.33
N PRO A 457 -8.19 -6.17 -30.38
CA PRO A 457 -7.43 -6.44 -31.59
C PRO A 457 -8.32 -6.83 -32.77
N GLN A 458 -8.03 -6.29 -33.94
CA GLN A 458 -8.55 -6.75 -35.23
C GLN A 458 -7.36 -7.18 -36.08
N ILE A 459 -7.44 -8.39 -36.65
CA ILE A 459 -6.35 -9.02 -37.42
C ILE A 459 -6.81 -9.15 -38.88
N SER A 460 -5.91 -8.89 -39.82
CA SER A 460 -6.12 -9.00 -41.26
C SER A 460 -4.96 -9.72 -41.93
#